data_AF-B0FBJ8-F1
#
_entry.id   AF-B0FBJ8-F1
#
_cell.length_a   1.000
_cell.length_b   1.000
_cell.length_c   1.000
_cell.angle_alpha   90.00
_cell.angle_beta   90.00
_cell.angle_gamma   90.00
#
_symmetry.space_group_name_H-M   'P 1'
#
loop_
_entity.id
_entity.type
_entity.pdbx_description
1 polymer ?
#
loop_
_entity_poly.entity_id
_entity_poly.type
_entity_poly.pdbx_seq_one_letter_code
_entity_poly.pdbx_strand_id
1 'polypeptide(L)'
;YFTYRFMSLWKIVVFLMVILFSIWTDGDDPAMFFQLFNAGFGPHNIVVEEIQIHLGGTVIPNLANVTLTGDSVEVAAAYKSAFYVTLIQIFAAYICYIFGKFACKILIQGFSYAFPINLVIPLVVNLLIAACGIRNGDTCFFHGSVPDYLYFESPPVFTLSDFISRQMAWVWLLWLLSQTWITIHIWTPKAERLASTEKLFVLPMYNGLLIDQSMAMNRKRDDQKDVKTEDLAEIEKEKGDEYYETISVHTDNTGSSPKTVKSSDQITRIYACATMWHETKDEMMSFLTSVIRSDDDQSARRVAQKYLGIVDPDYYEFEANIFMDDSFEISDHSWEDMQVNRFVKCLIDTIDDAVSEVHLTNVRLRPPKKYPTPYGGRLVWTLPGKNKLICHLKDKFKIRHRKRWSQVMYMYYLLGHRLMDLPITVDRKEVIAENTYLLALDGDIDFKPNAVTLLVDLMKKDKNLGAACGRIHPVGSGFMAWYQMFEYAIGHWLQKATEHMIGCVLCSPGCFSLFRVKALMDDNVMKKYTLTSHEARHYVRYDQREDR
;
A
#
# COMPACT_ATOMS: atom_id res chain seq x y z
N TYR A 1 11.62 -2.84 -19.72
CA TYR A 1 11.62 -1.38 -19.99
C TYR A 1 12.28 -0.99 -21.31
N PHE A 2 13.49 -1.47 -21.63
CA PHE A 2 14.19 -1.12 -22.88
C PHE A 2 13.41 -1.48 -24.16
N THR A 3 12.83 -2.68 -24.23
CA THR A 3 12.02 -3.14 -25.38
C THR A 3 10.84 -2.21 -25.70
N TYR A 4 10.20 -1.64 -24.67
CA TYR A 4 9.06 -0.75 -24.85
C TYR A 4 9.43 0.61 -25.48
N ARG A 5 10.66 1.11 -25.26
CA ARG A 5 11.13 2.34 -25.92
C ARG A 5 11.25 2.14 -27.43
N PHE A 6 11.77 1.00 -27.86
CA PHE A 6 11.85 0.63 -29.28
C PHE A 6 10.46 0.38 -29.88
N MET A 7 9.55 -0.27 -29.14
CA MET A 7 8.17 -0.46 -29.59
C MET A 7 7.44 0.86 -29.81
N SER A 8 7.68 1.91 -29.01
CA SER A 8 7.06 3.22 -29.24
C SER A 8 7.49 3.85 -30.57
N LEU A 9 8.78 3.77 -30.92
CA LEU A 9 9.26 4.22 -32.23
C LEU A 9 8.65 3.41 -33.36
N TRP A 10 8.57 2.09 -33.19
CA TRP A 10 7.93 1.21 -34.17
C TRP A 10 6.45 1.56 -34.39
N LYS A 11 5.70 1.83 -33.32
CA LYS A 11 4.29 2.26 -33.43
C LYS A 11 4.15 3.52 -34.27
N ILE A 12 5.02 4.52 -34.08
CA ILE A 12 4.99 5.76 -34.88
C ILE A 12 5.20 5.43 -36.36
N VAL A 13 6.17 4.57 -36.68
CA VAL A 13 6.43 4.14 -38.06
C VAL A 13 5.23 3.40 -38.65
N VAL A 14 4.63 2.46 -37.91
CA VAL A 14 3.44 1.74 -38.40
C VAL A 14 2.26 2.68 -38.63
N PHE A 15 1.99 3.61 -37.70
CA PHE A 15 0.93 4.61 -37.89
C PHE A 15 1.17 5.47 -39.13
N LEU A 16 2.40 5.94 -39.34
CA LEU A 16 2.77 6.70 -40.53
C LEU A 16 2.55 5.87 -41.80
N MET A 17 2.97 4.60 -41.81
CA MET A 17 2.77 3.71 -42.96
C MET A 17 1.29 3.48 -43.28
N VAL A 18 0.45 3.33 -42.27
CA VAL A 18 -1.01 3.18 -42.44
C VAL A 18 -1.62 4.47 -43.01
N ILE A 19 -1.20 5.64 -42.52
CA ILE A 19 -1.66 6.93 -43.06
C ILE A 19 -1.28 7.06 -44.54
N LEU A 20 -0.02 6.80 -44.89
CA LEU A 20 0.46 6.87 -46.28
C LEU A 20 -0.26 5.85 -47.17
N PHE A 21 -0.53 4.66 -46.65
CA PHE A 21 -1.32 3.65 -47.36
C PHE A 21 -2.77 4.11 -47.59
N SER A 22 -3.40 4.76 -46.61
CA SER A 22 -4.75 5.31 -46.75
C SER A 22 -4.81 6.39 -47.84
N ILE A 23 -3.85 7.30 -47.86
CA ILE A 23 -3.74 8.36 -48.87
C ILE A 23 -3.58 7.73 -50.27
N TRP A 24 -2.77 6.69 -50.37
CA TRP A 24 -2.60 5.95 -51.61
C TRP A 24 -3.89 5.23 -52.05
N THR A 25 -4.66 4.65 -51.13
CA THR A 25 -5.94 4.00 -51.47
C THR A 25 -7.00 5.00 -51.92
N ASP A 26 -6.92 6.25 -51.45
CA ASP A 26 -7.82 7.33 -51.86
C ASP A 26 -7.42 7.94 -53.24
N GLY A 27 -6.30 7.50 -53.81
CA GLY A 27 -5.84 7.87 -55.16
C GLY A 27 -4.83 9.03 -55.20
N ASP A 28 -4.41 9.53 -54.04
CA ASP A 28 -3.46 10.63 -53.91
C ASP A 28 -2.00 10.12 -53.84
N ASP A 29 -1.04 10.96 -54.27
CA ASP A 29 0.39 10.64 -54.15
C ASP A 29 0.87 10.80 -52.69
N PRO A 30 1.36 9.74 -52.02
CA PRO A 30 1.86 9.81 -50.65
C PRO A 30 2.99 10.82 -50.44
N ALA A 31 3.73 11.19 -51.50
CA ALA A 31 4.78 12.20 -51.41
C ALA A 31 4.22 13.58 -51.05
N MET A 32 2.97 13.89 -51.41
CA MET A 32 2.29 15.14 -51.11
C MET A 32 2.18 15.40 -49.60
N PHE A 33 2.08 14.35 -48.79
CA PHE A 33 1.99 14.45 -47.33
C PHE A 33 3.19 15.20 -46.71
N PHE A 34 4.37 15.08 -47.31
CA PHE A 34 5.60 15.69 -46.79
C PHE A 34 5.96 17.03 -47.46
N GLN A 35 5.37 17.36 -48.62
CA GLN A 35 5.77 18.53 -49.40
C GLN A 35 5.49 19.87 -48.70
N LEU A 36 4.36 19.98 -48.01
CA LEU A 36 3.92 21.21 -47.36
C LEU A 36 4.13 21.20 -45.84
N PHE A 37 4.95 20.28 -45.30
CA PHE A 37 5.11 20.13 -43.86
C PHE A 37 5.53 21.44 -43.18
N ASN A 38 6.59 22.10 -43.67
CA ASN A 38 7.07 23.35 -43.06
C ASN A 38 6.12 24.54 -43.28
N ALA A 39 5.46 24.59 -44.45
CA ALA A 39 4.51 25.65 -44.78
C ALA A 39 3.20 25.52 -43.98
N GLY A 40 2.72 24.30 -43.72
CA GLY A 40 1.50 24.02 -42.97
C GLY A 40 1.59 24.36 -41.48
N PHE A 41 2.79 24.28 -40.88
CA PHE A 41 3.04 24.76 -39.51
C PHE A 41 3.37 26.26 -39.44
N GLY A 42 3.39 26.97 -40.57
CA GLY A 42 3.57 28.41 -40.65
C GLY A 42 2.25 29.18 -40.73
N PRO A 43 2.29 30.52 -40.56
CA PRO A 43 1.12 31.36 -40.80
C PRO A 43 0.73 31.27 -42.29
N HIS A 44 -0.51 30.87 -42.54
CA HIS A 44 -1.10 30.81 -43.88
C HIS A 44 -2.54 31.34 -43.81
N ASN A 45 -3.06 31.80 -44.95
CA ASN A 45 -4.46 32.22 -45.07
C ASN A 45 -5.29 31.07 -45.63
N ILE A 46 -6.51 30.94 -45.14
CA ILE A 46 -7.53 30.01 -45.64
C ILE A 46 -8.51 30.86 -46.45
N VAL A 47 -8.77 30.45 -47.69
CA VAL A 47 -9.80 31.07 -48.52
C VAL A 47 -11.12 30.42 -48.18
N VAL A 48 -12.03 31.19 -47.58
CA VAL A 48 -13.40 30.74 -47.27
C VAL A 48 -14.30 31.25 -48.39
N GLU A 49 -14.92 30.33 -49.11
CA GLU A 49 -15.89 30.65 -50.17
C GLU A 49 -17.30 30.61 -49.60
N GLU A 50 -18.06 31.70 -49.76
CA GLU A 50 -19.48 31.72 -49.40
C GLU A 50 -20.27 30.87 -50.40
N ILE A 51 -21.05 29.91 -49.87
CA ILE A 51 -21.98 29.11 -50.66
C ILE A 51 -23.41 29.55 -50.33
N GLN A 52 -24.04 30.28 -51.25
CA GLN A 52 -25.48 30.59 -51.14
C GLN A 52 -26.33 29.47 -51.74
N ILE A 53 -27.14 28.83 -50.90
CA ILE A 53 -28.14 27.86 -51.34
C ILE A 53 -29.38 28.64 -51.83
N HIS A 54 -29.58 28.77 -53.13
CA HIS A 54 -30.85 29.27 -53.67
C HIS A 54 -31.94 28.20 -53.45
N LEU A 55 -32.81 28.40 -52.46
CA LEU A 55 -33.93 27.52 -52.17
C LEU A 55 -35.04 27.72 -53.23
N GLY A 56 -34.90 27.05 -54.37
CA GLY A 56 -35.90 26.97 -55.43
C GLY A 56 -36.35 25.54 -55.68
N GLY A 57 -37.27 25.04 -54.86
CA GLY A 57 -37.97 23.76 -55.09
C GLY A 57 -37.72 22.68 -54.03
N THR A 58 -38.70 21.79 -53.87
CA THR A 58 -38.87 20.79 -52.79
C THR A 58 -37.90 19.59 -52.83
N VAL A 59 -36.69 19.75 -53.37
CA VAL A 59 -35.67 18.69 -53.42
C VAL A 59 -34.32 19.27 -53.01
N ILE A 60 -33.72 18.72 -51.97
CA ILE A 60 -32.38 19.05 -51.49
C ILE A 60 -31.38 18.68 -52.61
N PRO A 61 -30.64 19.63 -53.21
CA PRO A 61 -29.75 19.30 -54.32
C PRO A 61 -28.45 18.64 -53.82
N ASN A 62 -27.97 17.65 -54.58
CA ASN A 62 -26.59 17.19 -54.50
C ASN A 62 -25.62 18.33 -54.84
N LEU A 63 -24.41 18.31 -54.27
CA LEU A 63 -23.32 19.30 -54.39
C LEU A 63 -22.98 19.74 -55.84
N ALA A 64 -23.44 18.99 -56.84
CA ALA A 64 -23.27 19.29 -58.26
C ALA A 64 -24.14 20.46 -58.80
N ASN A 65 -25.19 20.89 -58.08
CA ASN A 65 -26.12 21.94 -58.56
C ASN A 65 -26.02 23.27 -57.77
N VAL A 66 -24.88 23.51 -57.12
CA VAL A 66 -24.62 24.74 -56.37
C VAL A 66 -23.88 25.73 -57.28
N THR A 67 -24.51 26.86 -57.61
CA THR A 67 -23.84 27.96 -58.31
C THR A 67 -23.04 28.80 -57.31
N LEU A 68 -21.72 28.78 -57.44
CA LEU A 68 -20.75 29.59 -56.69
C LEU A 68 -20.87 31.07 -57.11
N THR A 69 -21.60 31.85 -56.35
CA THR A 69 -21.47 33.32 -56.27
C THR A 69 -20.89 33.58 -54.88
N GLY A 70 -19.71 34.15 -54.66
CA GLY A 70 -18.84 34.97 -55.50
C GLY A 70 -17.97 35.92 -54.66
N ASP A 71 -18.03 35.83 -53.33
CA ASP A 71 -17.13 36.53 -52.41
C ASP A 71 -16.28 35.52 -51.63
N SER A 72 -14.96 35.57 -51.85
CA SER A 72 -13.97 34.78 -51.14
C SER A 72 -13.36 35.63 -50.02
N VAL A 73 -13.51 35.19 -48.76
CA VAL A 73 -12.93 35.87 -47.60
C VAL A 73 -11.66 35.14 -47.19
N GLU A 74 -10.53 35.85 -47.17
CA GLU A 74 -9.29 35.32 -46.62
C GLU A 74 -9.30 35.43 -45.10
N VAL A 75 -9.24 34.27 -44.43
CA VAL A 75 -9.17 34.18 -42.97
C VAL A 75 -7.79 33.64 -42.57
N ALA A 76 -7.12 34.30 -41.64
CA ALA A 76 -5.83 33.82 -41.13
C ALA A 76 -6.00 32.46 -40.41
N ALA A 77 -5.20 31.47 -40.79
CA ALA A 77 -5.24 30.15 -40.16
C ALA A 77 -4.68 30.21 -38.73
N ALA A 78 -5.35 29.48 -37.82
CA ALA A 78 -4.89 29.27 -36.46
C ALA A 78 -3.88 28.12 -36.43
N TYR A 79 -2.75 28.26 -37.12
CA TYR A 79 -1.77 27.19 -37.35
C TYR A 79 -1.20 26.54 -36.07
N LYS A 80 -1.23 27.25 -34.92
CA LYS A 80 -0.80 26.71 -33.61
C LYS A 80 -1.86 25.88 -32.89
N SER A 81 -3.12 25.90 -33.34
CA SER A 81 -4.23 25.23 -32.67
C SER A 81 -3.99 23.73 -32.45
N ALA A 82 -3.53 23.01 -33.49
CA ALA A 82 -3.20 21.59 -33.42
C ALA A 82 -2.12 21.27 -32.37
N PHE A 83 -1.11 22.15 -32.24
CA PHE A 83 -0.07 22.00 -31.22
C PHE A 83 -0.62 22.16 -29.80
N TYR A 84 -1.47 23.17 -29.58
CA TYR A 84 -2.12 23.37 -28.28
C TYR A 84 -3.03 22.20 -27.91
N VAL A 85 -3.84 21.70 -28.84
CA VAL A 85 -4.70 20.52 -28.62
C VAL A 85 -3.86 19.30 -28.25
N THR A 86 -2.74 19.08 -28.96
CA THR A 86 -1.83 17.97 -28.68
C THR A 86 -1.20 18.08 -27.29
N LEU A 87 -0.75 19.28 -26.90
CA LEU A 87 -0.19 19.51 -25.56
C LEU A 87 -1.25 19.29 -24.47
N ILE A 88 -2.47 19.81 -24.65
CA ILE A 88 -3.57 19.62 -23.71
C ILE A 88 -3.85 18.13 -23.53
N GLN A 89 -3.93 17.36 -24.62
CA GLN A 89 -4.13 15.91 -24.56
C GLN A 89 -3.01 15.20 -23.80
N ILE A 90 -1.74 15.54 -24.06
CA ILE A 90 -0.59 14.93 -23.38
C ILE A 90 -0.66 15.19 -21.88
N PHE A 91 -0.84 16.44 -21.46
CA PHE A 91 -0.90 16.81 -20.05
C PHE A 91 -2.12 16.21 -19.34
N ALA A 92 -3.31 16.29 -19.94
CA ALA A 92 -4.53 15.73 -19.37
C ALA A 92 -4.42 14.20 -19.19
N ALA A 93 -3.94 13.49 -20.22
CA ALA A 93 -3.75 12.05 -20.14
C ALA A 93 -2.65 11.67 -19.13
N TYR A 94 -1.58 12.46 -19.01
CA TYR A 94 -0.52 12.21 -18.03
C TYR A 94 -1.02 12.39 -16.58
N ILE A 95 -1.81 13.43 -16.33
CA ILE A 95 -2.46 13.67 -15.04
C ILE A 95 -3.41 12.51 -14.69
N CYS A 96 -4.26 12.10 -15.64
CA CYS A 96 -5.15 10.94 -15.48
C CYS A 96 -4.36 9.66 -15.12
N TYR A 97 -3.25 9.42 -15.81
CA TYR A 97 -2.38 8.27 -15.56
C TYR A 97 -1.73 8.29 -14.17
N ILE A 98 -1.26 9.45 -13.67
CA ILE A 98 -0.69 9.56 -12.32
C ILE A 98 -1.76 9.30 -11.26
N PHE A 99 -2.89 10.01 -11.33
CA PHE A 99 -3.93 9.90 -10.32
C PHE A 99 -4.61 8.53 -10.35
N GLY A 100 -4.79 7.94 -11.53
CA GLY A 100 -5.31 6.58 -11.67
C GLY A 100 -4.40 5.53 -11.02
N LYS A 101 -3.08 5.63 -11.22
CA LYS A 101 -2.12 4.75 -10.52
C LYS A 101 -2.17 4.96 -9.02
N PHE A 102 -2.26 6.20 -8.55
CA PHE A 102 -2.32 6.52 -7.13
C PHE A 102 -3.58 5.93 -6.49
N ALA A 103 -4.76 6.14 -7.10
CA ALA A 103 -6.03 5.60 -6.65
C ALA A 103 -6.02 4.06 -6.55
N CYS A 104 -5.43 3.38 -7.54
CA CYS A 104 -5.26 1.92 -7.51
C CYS A 104 -4.31 1.45 -6.40
N LYS A 105 -3.24 2.19 -6.11
CA LYS A 105 -2.29 1.82 -5.05
C LYS A 105 -2.87 1.90 -3.64
N ILE A 106 -3.80 2.84 -3.41
CA ILE A 106 -4.43 3.05 -2.10
C ILE A 106 -5.78 2.33 -1.97
N LEU A 107 -6.16 1.50 -2.96
CA LEU A 107 -7.39 0.71 -2.98
C LEU A 107 -8.71 1.52 -3.02
N ILE A 108 -8.69 2.78 -3.45
CA ILE A 108 -9.92 3.61 -3.66
C ILE A 108 -10.41 3.58 -5.11
N GLN A 109 -10.01 2.55 -5.86
CA GLN A 109 -10.19 2.50 -7.31
C GLN A 109 -11.65 2.45 -7.78
N GLY A 110 -12.61 2.07 -6.93
CA GLY A 110 -14.03 2.10 -7.30
C GLY A 110 -14.51 3.52 -7.65
N PHE A 111 -14.38 4.44 -6.70
CA PHE A 111 -14.83 5.83 -6.85
C PHE A 111 -13.85 6.69 -7.65
N SER A 112 -12.54 6.54 -7.44
CA SER A 112 -11.55 7.49 -8.01
C SER A 112 -10.88 7.01 -9.29
N TYR A 113 -11.17 5.80 -9.77
CA TYR A 113 -10.54 5.25 -10.98
C TYR A 113 -11.57 4.67 -11.96
N ALA A 114 -12.33 3.65 -11.55
CA ALA A 114 -13.33 3.00 -12.40
C ALA A 114 -14.45 3.94 -12.81
N PHE A 115 -15.05 4.64 -11.84
CA PHE A 115 -16.16 5.55 -12.12
C PHE A 115 -15.77 6.68 -13.10
N PRO A 116 -14.68 7.46 -12.88
CA PRO A 116 -14.26 8.48 -13.81
C PRO A 116 -13.92 7.94 -15.20
N ILE A 117 -13.18 6.82 -15.30
CA ILE A 117 -12.76 6.23 -16.59
C ILE A 117 -13.96 5.80 -17.42
N ASN A 118 -14.97 5.20 -16.80
CA ASN A 118 -16.18 4.78 -17.48
C ASN A 118 -17.07 5.96 -17.89
N LEU A 119 -17.02 7.07 -17.13
CA LEU A 119 -17.83 8.25 -17.38
C LEU A 119 -17.26 9.14 -18.50
N VAL A 120 -15.97 9.03 -18.84
CA VAL A 120 -15.32 9.88 -19.86
C VAL A 120 -16.08 9.84 -21.17
N ILE A 121 -16.33 8.66 -21.73
CA ILE A 121 -16.96 8.54 -23.06
C ILE A 121 -18.38 9.12 -23.10
N PRO A 122 -19.31 8.73 -22.20
CA PRO A 122 -20.64 9.32 -22.17
C PRO A 122 -20.62 10.84 -21.96
N LEU A 123 -19.72 11.35 -21.13
CA LEU A 123 -19.62 12.78 -20.85
C LEU A 123 -19.09 13.55 -22.07
N VAL A 124 -18.06 13.03 -22.74
CA VAL A 124 -17.53 13.64 -23.97
C VAL A 124 -18.58 13.64 -25.08
N VAL A 125 -19.29 12.53 -25.29
CA VAL A 125 -20.35 12.45 -26.31
C VAL A 125 -21.48 13.43 -26.02
N ASN A 126 -21.97 13.51 -24.78
CA ASN A 126 -23.02 14.46 -24.41
C ASN A 126 -22.57 15.92 -24.54
N LEU A 127 -21.32 16.24 -24.17
CA LEU A 127 -20.76 17.57 -24.35
C LEU A 127 -20.63 17.94 -25.83
N LEU A 128 -20.22 17.00 -26.69
CA LEU A 128 -20.14 17.22 -28.14
C LEU A 128 -21.54 17.45 -28.75
N ILE A 129 -22.54 16.65 -28.35
CA ILE A 129 -23.93 16.83 -28.80
C ILE A 129 -24.47 18.18 -28.34
N ALA A 130 -24.25 18.55 -27.07
CA ALA A 130 -24.67 19.84 -26.53
C ALA A 130 -23.99 21.01 -27.23
N ALA A 131 -22.67 20.93 -27.47
CA ALA A 131 -21.93 21.94 -28.21
C ALA A 131 -22.46 22.11 -29.64
N CYS A 132 -22.78 21.00 -30.31
CA CYS A 132 -23.40 21.03 -31.64
C CYS A 132 -24.81 21.65 -31.61
N GLY A 133 -25.63 21.28 -30.61
CA GLY A 133 -26.97 21.83 -30.43
C GLY A 133 -26.98 23.34 -30.18
N ILE A 134 -26.05 23.84 -29.35
CA ILE A 134 -25.91 25.28 -29.08
C ILE A 134 -25.53 26.04 -30.35
N ARG A 135 -24.60 25.49 -31.16
CA ARG A 135 -24.19 26.12 -32.42
C ARG A 135 -25.27 26.10 -33.50
N ASN A 136 -26.08 25.05 -33.55
CA ASN A 136 -27.25 25.01 -34.45
C ASN A 136 -28.29 26.07 -34.07
N GLY A 137 -28.38 26.45 -32.80
CA GLY A 137 -29.24 27.53 -32.33
C GLY A 137 -28.65 28.93 -32.57
N ASP A 138 -27.36 29.11 -32.32
CA ASP A 138 -26.62 30.34 -32.59
C ASP A 138 -25.28 30.02 -33.27
N THR A 139 -25.20 30.35 -34.56
CA THR A 139 -24.04 30.07 -35.41
C THR A 139 -22.76 30.74 -34.92
N CYS A 140 -22.86 31.82 -34.16
CA CYS A 140 -21.75 32.65 -33.69
C CYS A 140 -21.33 32.38 -32.24
N PHE A 141 -21.96 31.43 -31.53
CA PHE A 141 -21.76 31.23 -30.09
C PHE A 141 -20.30 30.95 -29.68
N PHE A 142 -19.57 30.19 -30.49
CA PHE A 142 -18.17 29.81 -30.22
C PHE A 142 -17.12 30.70 -30.90
N HIS A 143 -17.56 31.81 -31.52
CA HIS A 143 -16.67 32.73 -32.22
C HIS A 143 -15.58 33.27 -31.30
N GLY A 144 -14.33 33.25 -31.77
CA GLY A 144 -13.15 33.69 -31.00
C GLY A 144 -12.59 32.66 -30.00
N SER A 145 -13.31 31.57 -29.68
CA SER A 145 -12.80 30.50 -28.82
C SER A 145 -12.29 29.29 -29.62
N VAL A 146 -13.03 28.88 -30.64
CA VAL A 146 -12.65 27.83 -31.59
C VAL A 146 -12.61 28.48 -32.99
N PRO A 147 -11.67 28.13 -33.87
CA PRO A 147 -11.66 28.69 -35.22
C PRO A 147 -12.96 28.40 -35.97
N ASP A 148 -13.52 29.40 -36.66
CA ASP A 148 -14.86 29.34 -37.27
C ASP A 148 -15.05 28.15 -38.26
N TYR A 149 -13.94 27.68 -38.84
CA TYR A 149 -13.86 26.56 -39.79
C TYR A 149 -13.64 25.17 -39.15
N LEU A 150 -13.42 25.06 -37.84
CA LEU A 150 -13.07 23.80 -37.17
C LEU A 150 -14.16 23.37 -36.18
N TYR A 151 -15.15 22.63 -36.66
CA TYR A 151 -16.25 22.15 -35.81
C TYR A 151 -16.82 20.81 -36.26
N PHE A 152 -17.57 20.21 -35.35
CA PHE A 152 -18.33 18.99 -35.58
C PHE A 152 -19.70 19.32 -36.16
N GLU A 153 -20.00 18.75 -37.31
CA GLU A 153 -21.34 18.77 -37.90
C GLU A 153 -22.20 17.70 -37.24
N SER A 154 -23.43 18.04 -36.86
CA SER A 154 -24.40 17.03 -36.45
C SER A 154 -25.00 16.39 -37.70
N PRO A 155 -25.08 15.07 -37.76
CA PRO A 155 -25.82 14.44 -38.83
C PRO A 155 -27.30 14.85 -38.77
N PRO A 156 -27.99 14.92 -39.94
CA PRO A 156 -29.40 15.29 -39.99
C PRO A 156 -30.30 14.29 -39.25
N VAL A 157 -31.48 14.74 -38.84
CA VAL A 157 -32.47 13.99 -38.05
C VAL A 157 -32.73 12.60 -38.66
N PHE A 158 -32.36 11.54 -37.92
CA PHE A 158 -32.52 10.16 -38.36
C PHE A 158 -33.92 9.61 -38.05
N THR A 159 -34.47 8.83 -38.97
CA THR A 159 -35.53 7.87 -38.65
C THR A 159 -34.97 6.73 -37.79
N LEU A 160 -35.78 6.13 -36.91
CA LEU A 160 -35.33 5.05 -35.99
C LEU A 160 -34.70 3.86 -36.74
N SER A 161 -35.21 3.53 -37.94
CA SER A 161 -34.66 2.47 -38.80
C SER A 161 -33.28 2.81 -39.35
N ASP A 162 -33.04 4.06 -39.75
CA ASP A 162 -31.73 4.51 -40.20
C ASP A 162 -30.72 4.55 -39.04
N PHE A 163 -31.18 4.91 -37.84
CA PHE A 163 -30.34 4.90 -36.64
C PHE A 163 -29.88 3.47 -36.25
N ILE A 164 -30.76 2.47 -36.36
CA ILE A 164 -30.39 1.08 -36.03
C ILE A 164 -29.51 0.45 -37.12
N SER A 165 -29.85 0.68 -38.39
CA SER A 165 -29.20 0.00 -39.53
C SER A 165 -27.97 0.73 -40.07
N ARG A 166 -28.06 2.03 -40.41
CA ARG A 166 -26.94 2.79 -40.99
C ARG A 166 -25.94 3.26 -39.94
N GLN A 167 -26.41 3.65 -38.77
CA GLN A 167 -25.56 4.12 -37.65
C GLN A 167 -25.14 2.98 -36.71
N MET A 168 -25.53 1.73 -37.00
CA MET A 168 -25.14 0.53 -36.25
C MET A 168 -25.36 0.65 -34.74
N ALA A 169 -26.51 1.19 -34.31
CA ALA A 169 -26.80 1.45 -32.89
C ALA A 169 -26.66 0.21 -31.98
N TRP A 170 -26.80 -1.00 -32.53
CA TRP A 170 -26.60 -2.26 -31.81
C TRP A 170 -25.16 -2.46 -31.31
N VAL A 171 -24.15 -1.83 -31.93
CA VAL A 171 -22.76 -1.85 -31.47
C VAL A 171 -22.61 -1.17 -30.10
N TRP A 172 -23.45 -0.17 -29.81
CA TRP A 172 -23.46 0.51 -28.51
C TRP A 172 -23.91 -0.40 -27.36
N LEU A 173 -24.82 -1.36 -27.63
CA LEU A 173 -25.23 -2.36 -26.64
C LEU A 173 -24.09 -3.34 -26.32
N LEU A 174 -23.36 -3.80 -27.34
CA LEU A 174 -22.18 -4.64 -27.14
C LEU A 174 -21.07 -3.90 -26.39
N TRP A 175 -20.88 -2.62 -26.73
CA TRP A 175 -19.95 -1.76 -26.02
C TRP A 175 -20.34 -1.58 -24.54
N LEU A 176 -21.62 -1.36 -24.24
CA LEU A 176 -22.12 -1.25 -22.86
C LEU A 176 -21.90 -2.56 -22.05
N LEU A 177 -22.14 -3.71 -22.67
CA LEU A 177 -21.87 -5.01 -22.05
C LEU A 177 -20.37 -5.21 -21.77
N SER A 178 -19.51 -4.83 -22.72
CA SER A 178 -18.06 -4.84 -22.51
C SER A 178 -17.66 -3.89 -21.37
N GLN A 179 -18.23 -2.68 -21.33
CA GLN A 179 -17.91 -1.69 -20.30
C GLN A 179 -18.34 -2.15 -18.92
N THR A 180 -19.52 -2.76 -18.78
CA THR A 180 -20.00 -3.30 -17.49
C THR A 180 -19.11 -4.44 -17.01
N TRP A 181 -18.67 -5.34 -17.90
CA TRP A 181 -17.70 -6.38 -17.56
C TRP A 181 -16.39 -5.78 -17.02
N ILE A 182 -15.79 -4.85 -17.76
CA ILE A 182 -14.52 -4.21 -17.38
C ILE A 182 -14.69 -3.46 -16.05
N THR A 183 -15.83 -2.81 -15.84
CA THR A 183 -16.14 -2.11 -14.59
C THR A 183 -16.19 -3.06 -13.40
N ILE A 184 -16.87 -4.19 -13.53
CA ILE A 184 -16.96 -5.22 -12.47
C ILE A 184 -15.57 -5.76 -12.14
N HIS A 185 -14.75 -6.01 -13.17
CA HIS A 185 -13.36 -6.45 -13.02
C HIS A 185 -12.52 -5.43 -12.25
N ILE A 186 -12.64 -4.14 -12.57
CA ILE A 186 -11.91 -3.07 -11.85
C ILE A 186 -12.49 -2.86 -10.44
N TRP A 187 -13.79 -3.06 -10.20
CA TRP A 187 -14.40 -2.86 -8.89
C TRP A 187 -14.05 -3.92 -7.85
N THR A 188 -13.50 -5.06 -8.27
CA THR A 188 -13.16 -6.18 -7.39
C THR A 188 -11.64 -6.37 -7.26
N PRO A 189 -10.88 -5.44 -6.64
CA PRO A 189 -9.47 -5.63 -6.41
C PRO A 189 -9.21 -6.82 -5.48
N LYS A 190 -8.29 -7.68 -5.91
CA LYS A 190 -7.65 -8.67 -5.04
C LYS A 190 -6.18 -8.33 -4.73
N ALA A 191 -5.75 -7.11 -5.08
CA ALA A 191 -4.37 -6.68 -4.91
C ALA A 191 -4.12 -6.16 -3.50
N GLU A 192 -2.92 -6.44 -2.97
CA GLU A 192 -2.44 -5.88 -1.70
C GLU A 192 -2.37 -4.34 -1.73
N ARG A 193 -2.54 -3.70 -0.57
CA ARG A 193 -2.38 -2.26 -0.44
C ARG A 193 -0.94 -1.84 -0.79
N LEU A 194 -0.79 -0.72 -1.49
CA LEU A 194 0.49 -0.17 -1.95
C LEU A 194 1.30 -1.08 -2.91
N ALA A 195 0.65 -2.03 -3.58
CA ALA A 195 1.29 -2.91 -4.56
C ALA A 195 2.09 -2.12 -5.62
N SER A 196 3.16 -2.74 -6.12
CA SER A 196 3.97 -2.13 -7.19
C SER A 196 3.13 -1.95 -8.46
N THR A 197 3.46 -0.93 -9.25
CA THR A 197 2.73 -0.63 -10.50
C THR A 197 2.74 -1.82 -11.47
N GLU A 198 3.79 -2.64 -11.44
CA GLU A 198 3.96 -3.84 -12.27
C GLU A 198 3.05 -5.01 -11.87
N LYS A 199 2.68 -5.09 -10.58
CA LYS A 199 1.64 -6.01 -10.10
C LYS A 199 0.25 -5.51 -10.48
N LEU A 200 0.01 -4.21 -10.38
CA LEU A 200 -1.30 -3.60 -10.66
C LEU A 200 -1.66 -3.60 -12.15
N PHE A 201 -0.69 -3.35 -13.04
CA PHE A 201 -0.91 -3.18 -14.47
C PHE A 201 -0.11 -4.19 -15.30
N VAL A 202 -0.65 -4.60 -16.46
CA VAL A 202 0.07 -5.46 -17.42
C VAL A 202 1.20 -4.68 -18.07
N LEU A 203 0.92 -3.45 -18.47
CA LEU A 203 1.80 -2.51 -19.13
C LEU A 203 1.93 -1.27 -18.24
N PRO A 204 2.99 -1.13 -17.43
CA PRO A 204 3.09 -0.03 -16.48
C PRO A 204 3.40 1.33 -17.15
N MET A 205 3.53 1.40 -18.48
CA MET A 205 3.96 2.61 -19.21
C MET A 205 2.77 3.52 -19.56
N TYR A 206 3.04 4.83 -19.68
CA TYR A 206 2.07 5.83 -20.12
C TYR A 206 1.70 5.63 -21.61
N ASN A 207 0.40 5.69 -21.91
CA ASN A 207 -0.17 5.71 -23.25
C ASN A 207 -1.19 6.85 -23.36
N GLY A 208 -0.90 7.87 -24.17
CA GLY A 208 -1.69 9.11 -24.23
C GLY A 208 -2.81 9.15 -25.27
N LEU A 209 -2.86 8.20 -26.22
CA LEU A 209 -3.82 8.27 -27.33
C LEU A 209 -5.26 8.00 -26.88
N LEU A 210 -5.48 6.90 -26.16
CA LEU A 210 -6.77 6.47 -25.60
C LEU A 210 -6.55 6.06 -24.14
N ILE A 211 -6.32 7.05 -23.27
CA ILE A 211 -5.88 6.81 -21.89
C ILE A 211 -6.92 6.08 -21.06
N ASP A 212 -8.21 6.38 -21.24
CA ASP A 212 -9.34 5.76 -20.55
C ASP A 212 -9.41 4.26 -20.88
N GLN A 213 -9.44 3.91 -22.17
CA GLN A 213 -9.46 2.52 -22.65
C GLN A 213 -8.18 1.77 -22.27
N SER A 214 -7.03 2.43 -22.47
CA SER A 214 -5.74 1.85 -22.15
C SER A 214 -5.56 1.63 -20.66
N MET A 215 -6.15 2.44 -19.77
CA MET A 215 -6.07 2.21 -18.33
C MET A 215 -7.05 1.11 -17.92
N ALA A 216 -8.30 1.16 -18.40
CA ALA A 216 -9.35 0.20 -18.05
C ALA A 216 -8.96 -1.25 -18.38
N MET A 217 -8.47 -1.49 -19.60
CA MET A 217 -8.10 -2.83 -20.07
C MET A 217 -6.77 -3.35 -19.51
N ASN A 218 -5.92 -2.45 -19.00
CA ASN A 218 -4.57 -2.77 -18.57
C ASN A 218 -4.49 -3.21 -17.10
N ARG A 219 -5.62 -3.21 -16.39
CA ARG A 219 -5.70 -3.65 -15.00
C ARG A 219 -5.59 -5.18 -14.89
N LYS A 220 -4.56 -5.65 -14.18
CA LYS A 220 -4.38 -7.09 -13.87
C LYS A 220 -5.43 -7.59 -12.88
N ARG A 221 -5.82 -8.86 -13.03
CA ARG A 221 -6.43 -9.67 -11.97
C ARG A 221 -5.29 -10.23 -11.13
N ASP A 222 -5.23 -9.92 -9.85
CA ASP A 222 -4.26 -10.56 -8.94
C ASP A 222 -4.89 -11.85 -8.40
N ASP A 223 -4.22 -12.99 -8.62
CA ASP A 223 -4.63 -14.33 -8.17
C ASP A 223 -3.71 -14.80 -7.03
N GLN A 224 -3.59 -14.03 -5.94
CA GLN A 224 -3.06 -14.62 -4.72
C GLN A 224 -4.10 -15.58 -4.13
N LYS A 225 -3.63 -16.74 -3.65
CA LYS A 225 -4.48 -17.75 -3.01
C LYS A 225 -4.91 -17.20 -1.65
N ASP A 226 -6.22 -17.00 -1.48
CA ASP A 226 -6.81 -16.65 -0.19
C ASP A 226 -6.41 -17.71 0.86
N VAL A 227 -5.95 -17.28 2.04
CA VAL A 227 -5.71 -18.17 3.19
C VAL A 227 -7.07 -18.71 3.62
N LYS A 228 -7.28 -20.03 3.54
CA LYS A 228 -8.57 -20.63 3.86
C LYS A 228 -8.77 -20.68 5.36
N THR A 229 -10.02 -20.58 5.80
CA THR A 229 -10.42 -20.70 7.21
C THR A 229 -10.03 -22.05 7.84
N GLU A 230 -9.92 -23.11 7.02
CA GLU A 230 -9.46 -24.44 7.41
C GLU A 230 -7.99 -24.43 7.91
N ASP A 231 -7.13 -23.62 7.30
CA ASP A 231 -5.69 -23.57 7.60
C ASP A 231 -5.39 -22.93 8.97
N LEU A 232 -6.30 -22.08 9.45
CA LEU A 232 -6.20 -21.43 10.76
C LEU A 232 -6.58 -22.38 11.92
N ALA A 233 -7.51 -23.30 11.67
CA ALA A 233 -7.94 -24.28 12.67
C ALA A 233 -6.82 -25.29 12.98
N GLU A 234 -5.91 -25.55 12.03
CA GLU A 234 -4.72 -26.37 12.26
C GLU A 234 -3.73 -25.71 13.22
N ILE A 235 -3.59 -24.38 13.20
CA ILE A 235 -2.66 -23.64 14.08
C ILE A 235 -3.11 -23.67 15.53
N GLU A 236 -4.42 -23.55 15.81
CA GLU A 236 -4.93 -23.64 17.18
C GLU A 236 -4.71 -25.05 17.77
N LYS A 237 -4.75 -26.11 16.94
CA LYS A 237 -4.40 -27.47 17.38
C LYS A 237 -2.90 -27.55 17.72
N GLU A 238 -2.03 -27.05 16.85
CA GLU A 238 -0.57 -27.02 17.11
C GLU A 238 -0.23 -26.21 18.38
N LYS A 239 -0.90 -25.06 18.62
CA LYS A 239 -0.70 -24.25 19.85
C LYS A 239 -1.27 -24.91 21.12
N GLY A 240 -2.29 -25.76 20.99
CA GLY A 240 -2.83 -26.56 22.09
C GLY A 240 -1.85 -27.64 22.54
N ASP A 241 -1.08 -28.20 21.60
CA ASP A 241 -0.15 -29.29 21.83
C ASP A 241 1.22 -28.82 22.42
N GLU A 242 1.57 -27.54 22.30
CA GLU A 242 2.77 -26.93 22.93
C GLU A 242 2.80 -27.04 24.48
N TYR A 243 1.72 -27.48 25.14
CA TYR A 243 1.67 -27.65 26.60
C TYR A 243 2.15 -29.02 27.09
N TYR A 244 2.47 -30.00 26.21
CA TYR A 244 2.79 -31.37 26.62
C TYR A 244 4.13 -31.96 26.15
N GLU A 245 5.00 -31.24 25.44
CA GLU A 245 6.33 -31.78 25.13
C GLU A 245 7.42 -31.29 26.09
N THR A 246 7.32 -31.78 27.33
CA THR A 246 8.51 -32.03 28.14
C THR A 246 8.76 -33.53 28.22
N ILE A 247 9.83 -33.95 27.55
CA ILE A 247 10.56 -35.22 27.75
C ILE A 247 9.76 -36.49 27.45
N SER A 248 9.89 -37.00 26.23
CA SER A 248 10.17 -38.44 26.06
C SER A 248 10.97 -38.68 24.77
N VAL A 249 12.17 -39.22 24.97
CA VAL A 249 12.99 -39.84 23.93
C VAL A 249 12.45 -41.25 23.74
N HIS A 250 11.82 -41.54 22.58
CA HIS A 250 12.10 -42.69 21.70
C HIS A 250 10.92 -43.09 20.77
N THR A 251 11.34 -43.33 19.52
CA THR A 251 10.95 -44.39 18.56
C THR A 251 9.56 -44.40 17.88
N ASP A 252 9.68 -44.18 16.57
CA ASP A 252 9.11 -44.94 15.45
C ASP A 252 7.68 -44.71 14.95
N ASN A 253 7.66 -44.20 13.71
CA ASN A 253 6.85 -44.59 12.57
C ASN A 253 5.32 -44.43 12.64
N THR A 254 4.84 -43.33 12.05
CA THR A 254 3.84 -43.41 10.96
C THR A 254 4.09 -42.29 9.95
N GLY A 255 4.21 -42.66 8.67
CA GLY A 255 4.60 -41.79 7.58
C GLY A 255 3.64 -40.63 7.30
N SER A 256 4.12 -39.42 7.50
CA SER A 256 3.91 -38.33 6.55
C SER A 256 5.19 -37.52 6.49
N SER A 257 5.75 -37.38 5.30
CA SER A 257 6.93 -36.54 5.09
C SER A 257 6.61 -35.08 5.43
N PRO A 258 7.33 -34.38 6.34
CA PRO A 258 7.11 -32.96 6.57
C PRO A 258 7.85 -32.19 5.47
N LYS A 259 7.26 -32.11 4.27
CA LYS A 259 7.99 -31.63 3.07
C LYS A 259 7.39 -30.46 2.32
N THR A 260 6.37 -29.77 2.82
CA THR A 260 5.82 -28.61 2.11
C THR A 260 5.45 -27.48 3.06
N VAL A 261 5.85 -26.25 2.71
CA VAL A 261 5.44 -24.99 3.34
C VAL A 261 3.92 -24.97 3.46
N LYS A 262 3.39 -24.78 4.67
CA LYS A 262 1.95 -24.67 4.91
C LYS A 262 1.48 -23.25 4.59
N SER A 263 0.22 -23.08 4.20
CA SER A 263 -0.40 -21.75 4.06
C SER A 263 -0.44 -20.98 5.40
N SER A 264 -0.53 -21.69 6.53
CA SER A 264 -0.42 -21.13 7.88
C SER A 264 0.95 -20.50 8.18
N ASP A 265 2.02 -20.90 7.48
CA ASP A 265 3.34 -20.31 7.64
C ASP A 265 3.42 -18.90 7.01
N GLN A 266 2.47 -18.56 6.13
CA GLN A 266 2.35 -17.24 5.49
C GLN A 266 1.67 -16.19 6.37
N ILE A 267 1.08 -16.61 7.49
CA ILE A 267 0.42 -15.69 8.42
C ILE A 267 1.45 -14.78 9.08
N THR A 268 1.11 -13.50 9.12
CA THR A 268 1.94 -12.49 9.76
C THR A 268 1.98 -12.68 11.27
N ARG A 269 3.18 -12.79 11.85
CA ARG A 269 3.38 -12.89 13.31
C ARG A 269 4.10 -11.65 13.81
N ILE A 270 3.59 -11.05 14.88
CA ILE A 270 4.12 -9.82 15.47
C ILE A 270 4.45 -10.09 16.93
N TYR A 271 5.75 -10.04 17.24
CA TYR A 271 6.26 -10.08 18.60
C TYR A 271 6.54 -8.65 19.07
N ALA A 272 5.65 -8.11 19.90
CA ALA A 272 5.87 -6.84 20.57
C ALA A 272 6.87 -7.05 21.72
N CYS A 273 7.98 -6.33 21.70
CA CYS A 273 9.05 -6.44 22.68
C CYS A 273 9.31 -5.08 23.31
N ALA A 274 8.88 -4.93 24.55
CA ALA A 274 9.13 -3.73 25.34
C ALA A 274 10.23 -3.98 26.36
N THR A 275 11.06 -2.97 26.59
CA THR A 275 12.05 -2.99 27.67
C THR A 275 11.69 -1.97 28.73
N MET A 276 11.72 -2.39 29.98
CA MET A 276 11.36 -1.57 31.13
C MET A 276 12.43 -1.70 32.22
N TRP A 277 12.59 -0.67 33.04
CA TRP A 277 13.39 -0.63 34.26
C TRP A 277 12.69 0.15 35.38
N HIS A 278 12.64 1.48 35.27
CA HIS A 278 12.17 2.40 36.32
C HIS A 278 10.99 3.26 35.84
N GLU A 279 10.12 2.68 35.03
CA GLU A 279 8.94 3.36 34.50
C GLU A 279 7.96 3.65 35.64
N THR A 280 7.23 4.76 35.48
CA THR A 280 6.15 5.18 36.36
C THR A 280 4.87 4.41 36.07
N LYS A 281 3.91 4.47 36.99
CA LYS A 281 2.60 3.82 36.80
C LYS A 281 1.91 4.32 35.52
N ASP A 282 1.98 5.61 35.23
CA ASP A 282 1.32 6.23 34.05
C ASP A 282 1.97 5.80 32.73
N GLU A 283 3.30 5.65 32.70
CA GLU A 283 4.03 5.11 31.55
C GLU A 283 3.65 3.65 31.30
N MET A 284 3.71 2.80 32.33
CA MET A 284 3.30 1.40 32.23
C MET A 284 1.84 1.26 31.80
N MET A 285 0.95 2.13 32.29
CA MET A 285 -0.46 2.16 31.90
C MET A 285 -0.61 2.42 30.40
N SER A 286 0.07 3.44 29.88
CA SER A 286 0.01 3.82 28.46
C SER A 286 0.44 2.67 27.53
N PHE A 287 1.52 1.98 27.90
CA PHE A 287 1.99 0.80 27.18
C PHE A 287 1.01 -0.37 27.27
N LEU A 288 0.57 -0.75 28.48
CA LEU A 288 -0.33 -1.88 28.69
C LEU A 288 -1.67 -1.69 27.98
N THR A 289 -2.23 -0.48 28.06
CA THR A 289 -3.43 -0.10 27.33
C THR A 289 -3.27 -0.30 25.81
N SER A 290 -2.10 0.00 25.23
CA SER A 290 -1.82 -0.24 23.82
C SER A 290 -1.75 -1.73 23.45
N VAL A 291 -1.15 -2.53 24.34
CA VAL A 291 -1.08 -3.99 24.19
C VAL A 291 -2.48 -4.62 24.25
N ILE A 292 -3.32 -4.19 25.19
CA ILE A 292 -4.69 -4.72 25.36
C ILE A 292 -5.58 -4.30 24.19
N ARG A 293 -5.46 -3.07 23.69
CA ARG A 293 -6.15 -2.64 22.44
C ARG A 293 -5.77 -3.52 21.25
N SER A 294 -4.51 -3.97 21.18
CA SER A 294 -4.03 -4.87 20.11
C SER A 294 -4.54 -6.30 20.29
N ASP A 295 -4.66 -6.77 21.53
CA ASP A 295 -5.30 -8.05 21.85
C ASP A 295 -6.77 -8.07 21.44
N ASP A 296 -7.51 -7.00 21.74
CA ASP A 296 -8.92 -6.86 21.37
C ASP A 296 -9.13 -6.86 19.84
N ASP A 297 -8.35 -6.04 19.10
CA ASP A 297 -8.38 -6.01 17.63
C ASP A 297 -8.09 -7.38 17.00
N GLN A 298 -7.05 -8.07 17.47
CA GLN A 298 -6.74 -9.40 16.96
C GLN A 298 -7.83 -10.43 17.31
N SER A 299 -8.42 -10.33 18.50
CA SER A 299 -9.49 -11.23 18.93
C SER A 299 -10.72 -11.06 18.06
N ALA A 300 -11.10 -9.82 17.72
CA ALA A 300 -12.22 -9.51 16.85
C ALA A 300 -12.01 -10.10 15.44
N ARG A 301 -10.81 -9.94 14.86
CA ARG A 301 -10.46 -10.52 13.55
C ARG A 301 -10.51 -12.05 13.58
N ARG A 302 -9.97 -12.68 14.63
CA ARG A 302 -10.00 -14.14 14.80
C ARG A 302 -11.43 -14.67 14.90
N VAL A 303 -12.29 -13.99 15.67
CA VAL A 303 -13.71 -14.34 15.82
C VAL A 303 -14.45 -14.19 14.49
N ALA A 304 -14.22 -13.10 13.75
CA ALA A 304 -14.83 -12.89 12.44
C ALA A 304 -14.43 -14.00 11.44
N GLN A 305 -13.15 -14.36 11.38
CA GLN A 305 -12.70 -15.45 10.52
C GLN A 305 -13.30 -16.81 10.91
N LYS A 306 -13.31 -17.13 12.21
CA LYS A 306 -13.73 -18.44 12.70
C LYS A 306 -15.24 -18.67 12.64
N TYR A 307 -16.02 -17.67 13.05
CA TYR A 307 -17.48 -17.82 13.20
C TYR A 307 -18.28 -17.26 12.03
N LEU A 308 -17.77 -16.22 11.35
CA LEU A 308 -18.44 -15.63 10.19
C LEU A 308 -17.89 -16.14 8.86
N GLY A 309 -16.78 -16.88 8.86
CA GLY A 309 -16.16 -17.43 7.65
C GLY A 309 -15.57 -16.36 6.72
N ILE A 310 -15.39 -15.13 7.21
CA ILE A 310 -14.86 -14.01 6.44
C ILE A 310 -13.33 -14.13 6.41
N VAL A 311 -12.71 -14.28 5.24
CA VAL A 311 -11.24 -14.27 5.11
C VAL A 311 -10.74 -12.83 5.21
N ASP A 312 -10.10 -12.51 6.34
CA ASP A 312 -9.43 -11.22 6.54
C ASP A 312 -7.96 -11.30 6.04
N PRO A 313 -7.59 -10.58 4.95
CA PRO A 313 -6.22 -10.57 4.44
C PRO A 313 -5.21 -9.88 5.38
N ASP A 314 -5.69 -9.06 6.31
CA ASP A 314 -4.89 -8.30 7.26
C ASP A 314 -4.76 -9.01 8.61
N TYR A 315 -5.11 -10.30 8.69
CA TYR A 315 -4.97 -11.08 9.92
C TYR A 315 -3.49 -11.25 10.31
N TYR A 316 -3.23 -11.05 11.60
CA TYR A 316 -1.93 -11.22 12.21
C TYR A 316 -2.05 -11.97 13.55
N GLU A 317 -0.95 -12.60 13.97
CA GLU A 317 -0.79 -13.13 15.32
C GLU A 317 0.00 -12.16 16.19
N PHE A 318 -0.53 -11.83 17.37
CA PHE A 318 0.11 -10.90 18.29
C PHE A 318 0.55 -11.60 19.57
N GLU A 319 1.79 -11.36 19.98
CA GLU A 319 2.32 -11.77 21.29
C GLU A 319 3.14 -10.62 21.88
N ALA A 320 2.88 -10.29 23.15
CA ALA A 320 3.57 -9.22 23.84
C ALA A 320 4.57 -9.77 24.86
N ASN A 321 5.80 -9.26 24.80
CA ASN A 321 6.92 -9.63 25.66
C ASN A 321 7.48 -8.36 26.32
N ILE A 322 7.51 -8.33 27.65
CA ILE A 322 8.09 -7.26 28.47
C ILE A 322 9.40 -7.78 29.07
N PHE A 323 10.48 -7.04 28.91
CA PHE A 323 11.79 -7.34 29.48
C PHE A 323 12.09 -6.33 30.59
N MET A 324 11.83 -6.73 31.83
CA MET A 324 12.11 -5.93 33.01
C MET A 324 13.55 -6.12 33.47
N ASP A 325 14.29 -5.02 33.53
CA ASP A 325 15.66 -4.98 34.00
C ASP A 325 15.72 -4.81 35.53
N ASP A 326 16.70 -5.42 36.18
CA ASP A 326 16.92 -5.35 37.64
C ASP A 326 15.66 -5.65 38.48
N SER A 327 15.04 -6.82 38.22
CA SER A 327 13.73 -7.18 38.76
C SER A 327 13.75 -7.71 40.20
N PHE A 328 14.92 -7.96 40.78
CA PHE A 328 15.08 -8.64 42.07
C PHE A 328 15.86 -7.76 43.05
N GLU A 329 15.39 -7.74 44.29
CA GLU A 329 15.99 -7.03 45.42
C GLU A 329 16.17 -8.01 46.58
N ILE A 330 17.12 -7.74 47.48
CA ILE A 330 17.31 -8.54 48.69
C ILE A 330 16.09 -8.34 49.58
N SER A 331 15.57 -9.41 50.19
CA SER A 331 14.40 -9.31 51.07
C SER A 331 14.73 -8.56 52.36
N ASP A 332 13.75 -7.82 52.88
CA ASP A 332 13.92 -7.08 54.14
C ASP A 332 14.02 -8.00 55.37
N HIS A 333 13.62 -9.27 55.22
CA HIS A 333 13.53 -10.25 56.30
C HIS A 333 14.68 -11.25 56.34
N SER A 334 15.37 -11.45 55.22
CA SER A 334 16.42 -12.45 55.04
C SER A 334 17.43 -11.99 54.00
N TRP A 335 18.72 -12.04 54.34
CA TRP A 335 19.81 -11.75 53.43
C TRP A 335 20.00 -12.82 52.34
N GLU A 336 19.37 -13.99 52.49
CA GLU A 336 19.47 -15.11 51.55
C GLU A 336 18.32 -15.14 50.53
N ASP A 337 17.19 -14.51 50.84
CA ASP A 337 16.02 -14.50 49.97
C ASP A 337 15.99 -13.26 49.06
N MET A 338 15.78 -13.48 47.77
CA MET A 338 15.51 -12.41 46.80
C MET A 338 14.00 -12.23 46.61
N GLN A 339 13.52 -11.00 46.75
CA GLN A 339 12.16 -10.59 46.45
C GLN A 339 12.08 -9.82 45.13
N VAL A 340 10.88 -9.77 44.53
CA VAL A 340 10.66 -8.92 43.35
C VAL A 340 10.63 -7.44 43.75
N ASN A 341 11.21 -6.60 42.89
CA ASN A 341 11.29 -5.15 43.06
C ASN A 341 9.88 -4.52 43.08
N ARG A 342 9.74 -3.36 43.74
CA ARG A 342 8.52 -2.51 43.72
C ARG A 342 7.98 -2.24 42.31
N PHE A 343 8.83 -2.11 41.29
CA PHE A 343 8.38 -1.84 39.91
C PHE A 343 7.65 -3.05 39.31
N VAL A 344 8.09 -4.27 39.63
CA VAL A 344 7.41 -5.50 39.21
C VAL A 344 6.07 -5.64 39.92
N LYS A 345 6.01 -5.30 41.22
CA LYS A 345 4.74 -5.26 41.97
C LYS A 345 3.77 -4.23 41.36
N CYS A 346 4.27 -3.03 41.05
CA CYS A 346 3.49 -1.98 40.38
C CYS A 346 2.97 -2.42 39.01
N LEU A 347 3.78 -3.12 38.20
CA LEU A 347 3.36 -3.66 36.91
C LEU A 347 2.18 -4.65 37.08
N ILE A 348 2.26 -5.54 38.07
CA ILE A 348 1.19 -6.51 38.34
C ILE A 348 -0.13 -5.80 38.67
N ASP A 349 -0.08 -4.77 39.52
CA ASP A 349 -1.27 -4.01 39.90
C ASP A 349 -1.83 -3.19 38.71
N THR A 350 -0.94 -2.62 37.89
CA THR A 350 -1.33 -1.77 36.75
C THR A 350 -1.96 -2.58 35.61
N ILE A 351 -1.63 -3.87 35.47
CA ILE A 351 -2.23 -4.75 34.45
C ILE A 351 -3.76 -4.85 34.64
N ASP A 352 -4.24 -5.05 35.86
CA ASP A 352 -5.69 -5.15 36.12
C ASP A 352 -6.42 -3.82 35.87
N ASP A 353 -5.77 -2.70 36.21
CA ASP A 353 -6.27 -1.36 35.95
C ASP A 353 -6.37 -1.09 34.42
N ALA A 354 -5.32 -1.42 33.66
CA ALA A 354 -5.27 -1.22 32.21
C ALA A 354 -6.33 -2.04 31.46
N VAL A 355 -6.57 -3.28 31.88
CA VAL A 355 -7.63 -4.14 31.31
C VAL A 355 -9.00 -3.54 31.57
N SER A 356 -9.21 -3.01 32.77
CA SER A 356 -10.48 -2.38 33.14
C SER A 356 -10.73 -1.07 32.37
N GLU A 357 -9.67 -0.30 32.10
CA GLU A 357 -9.74 0.93 31.30
C GLU A 357 -10.14 0.65 29.84
N VAL A 358 -9.52 -0.33 29.18
CA VAL A 358 -9.79 -0.63 27.76
C VAL A 358 -11.17 -1.25 27.56
N HIS A 359 -11.58 -2.17 28.43
CA HIS A 359 -12.89 -2.84 28.32
C HIS A 359 -14.04 -2.06 28.97
N LEU A 360 -13.76 -0.88 29.54
CA LEU A 360 -14.74 -0.01 30.22
C LEU A 360 -15.56 -0.74 31.30
N THR A 361 -15.01 -1.82 31.87
CA THR A 361 -15.67 -2.73 32.82
C THR A 361 -14.62 -3.23 33.81
N ASN A 362 -15.01 -3.43 35.07
CA ASN A 362 -14.10 -4.02 36.07
C ASN A 362 -13.80 -5.47 35.73
N VAL A 363 -12.65 -5.71 35.10
CA VAL A 363 -12.16 -7.04 34.70
C VAL A 363 -10.86 -7.29 35.41
N ARG A 364 -10.77 -8.40 36.15
CA ARG A 364 -9.53 -8.86 36.76
C ARG A 364 -8.98 -10.06 36.02
N LEU A 365 -7.69 -10.03 35.69
CA LEU A 365 -7.06 -11.16 35.04
C LEU A 365 -6.78 -12.28 36.03
N ARG A 366 -6.63 -13.50 35.49
CA ARG A 366 -6.15 -14.62 36.29
C ARG A 366 -4.70 -14.36 36.70
N PRO A 367 -4.28 -14.78 37.90
CA PRO A 367 -2.89 -14.66 38.32
C PRO A 367 -1.93 -15.27 37.30
N PRO A 368 -0.74 -14.68 37.08
CA PRO A 368 0.21 -15.17 36.11
C PRO A 368 0.77 -16.54 36.50
N LYS A 369 1.06 -17.35 35.48
CA LYS A 369 1.88 -18.56 35.66
C LYS A 369 3.33 -18.12 35.86
N LYS A 370 3.97 -18.63 36.91
CA LYS A 370 5.34 -18.30 37.29
C LYS A 370 6.28 -19.43 36.86
N TYR A 371 7.35 -19.09 36.16
CA TYR A 371 8.37 -20.04 35.73
C TYR A 371 9.76 -19.56 36.17
N PRO A 372 10.57 -20.41 36.84
CA PRO A 372 11.98 -20.12 37.04
C PRO A 372 12.71 -20.22 35.70
N THR A 373 13.66 -19.32 35.45
CA THR A 373 14.41 -19.31 34.19
C THR A 373 15.90 -19.07 34.45
N PRO A 374 16.81 -19.46 33.55
CA PRO A 374 18.26 -19.30 33.77
C PRO A 374 18.70 -17.85 34.00
N TYR A 375 17.97 -16.87 33.47
CA TYR A 375 18.26 -15.44 33.61
C TYR A 375 17.52 -14.76 34.78
N GLY A 376 16.69 -15.49 35.54
CA GLY A 376 15.84 -14.94 36.59
C GLY A 376 14.48 -15.63 36.64
N GLY A 377 13.42 -14.92 36.27
CA GLY A 377 12.04 -15.43 36.30
C GLY A 377 11.23 -15.06 35.06
N ARG A 378 10.10 -15.74 34.86
CA ARG A 378 9.14 -15.42 33.81
C ARG A 378 7.72 -15.50 34.35
N LEU A 379 6.94 -14.45 34.09
CA LEU A 379 5.51 -14.37 34.39
C LEU A 379 4.73 -14.42 33.08
N VAL A 380 3.70 -15.27 33.01
CA VAL A 380 2.88 -15.44 31.81
C VAL A 380 1.41 -15.20 32.16
N TRP A 381 0.81 -14.21 31.52
CA TRP A 381 -0.63 -13.94 31.54
C TRP A 381 -1.28 -14.38 30.24
N THR A 382 -2.55 -14.75 30.33
CA THR A 382 -3.43 -14.92 29.18
C THR A 382 -4.42 -13.77 29.19
N LEU A 383 -4.33 -12.91 28.17
CA LEU A 383 -5.20 -11.75 27.98
C LEU A 383 -6.62 -12.20 27.58
N PRO A 384 -7.65 -11.32 27.67
CA PRO A 384 -9.03 -11.67 27.35
C PRO A 384 -9.22 -12.20 25.91
N GLY A 385 -8.47 -11.66 24.95
CA GLY A 385 -8.40 -12.11 23.55
C GLY A 385 -7.63 -13.41 23.32
N LYS A 386 -7.23 -14.09 24.40
CA LYS A 386 -6.43 -15.33 24.43
C LYS A 386 -4.98 -15.19 23.97
N ASN A 387 -4.48 -13.97 23.73
CA ASN A 387 -3.06 -13.79 23.47
C ASN A 387 -2.24 -13.88 24.76
N LYS A 388 -0.96 -14.18 24.60
CA LYS A 388 -0.02 -14.31 25.72
C LYS A 388 0.66 -12.96 25.95
N LEU A 389 0.68 -12.52 27.20
CA LEU A 389 1.56 -11.46 27.69
C LEU A 389 2.64 -12.12 28.56
N ILE A 390 3.89 -11.98 28.18
CA ILE A 390 5.02 -12.62 28.84
C ILE A 390 5.92 -11.53 29.43
N CYS A 391 6.12 -11.52 30.74
CA CYS A 391 7.11 -10.65 31.37
C CYS A 391 8.33 -11.47 31.79
N HIS A 392 9.48 -11.12 31.23
CA HIS A 392 10.79 -11.65 31.54
C HIS A 392 11.43 -10.80 32.65
N LEU A 393 11.63 -11.40 33.82
CA LEU A 393 12.25 -10.76 34.98
C LEU A 393 13.75 -11.08 34.98
N LYS A 394 14.58 -10.05 34.76
CA LYS A 394 16.03 -10.21 34.71
C LYS A 394 16.65 -10.05 36.09
N ASP A 395 17.53 -10.98 36.43
CA ASP A 395 18.37 -10.94 37.61
C ASP A 395 19.74 -10.34 37.25
N LYS A 396 20.08 -9.21 37.89
CA LYS A 396 21.32 -8.47 37.68
C LYS A 396 22.58 -9.29 37.95
N PHE A 397 22.49 -10.31 38.82
CA PHE A 397 23.63 -11.18 39.12
C PHE A 397 23.83 -12.27 38.06
N LYS A 398 22.80 -12.59 37.26
CA LYS A 398 22.84 -13.67 36.25
C LYS A 398 23.03 -13.16 34.84
N ILE A 399 22.42 -12.03 34.49
CA ILE A 399 22.47 -11.47 33.14
C ILE A 399 22.88 -10.00 33.16
N ARG A 400 23.52 -9.54 32.09
CA ARG A 400 23.89 -8.13 31.93
C ARG A 400 22.65 -7.25 31.97
N HIS A 401 22.71 -6.23 32.81
CA HIS A 401 21.71 -5.20 32.94
C HIS A 401 21.95 -4.09 31.89
N ARG A 402 20.98 -3.20 31.75
CA ARG A 402 20.76 -2.13 30.78
C ARG A 402 19.89 -2.50 29.59
N LYS A 403 19.24 -1.43 29.10
CA LYS A 403 18.36 -1.36 27.93
C LYS A 403 18.88 -2.09 26.68
N ARG A 404 20.17 -2.00 26.34
CA ARG A 404 20.77 -2.71 25.20
C ARG A 404 20.80 -4.23 25.38
N TRP A 405 21.19 -4.70 26.55
CA TRP A 405 21.26 -6.15 26.82
C TRP A 405 19.88 -6.80 26.88
N SER A 406 18.86 -6.05 27.30
CA SER A 406 17.46 -6.47 27.15
C SER A 406 17.04 -6.61 25.68
N GLN A 407 17.55 -5.75 24.78
CA GLN A 407 17.29 -5.88 23.34
C GLN A 407 17.95 -7.13 22.74
N VAL A 408 19.23 -7.34 23.05
CA VAL A 408 19.95 -8.56 22.66
C VAL A 408 19.22 -9.80 23.17
N MET A 409 18.75 -9.79 24.41
CA MET A 409 18.05 -10.91 25.02
C MET A 409 16.78 -11.29 24.26
N TYR A 410 15.93 -10.32 23.89
CA TYR A 410 14.70 -10.65 23.17
C TYR A 410 14.99 -11.16 21.76
N MET A 411 16.03 -10.62 21.09
CA MET A 411 16.41 -11.08 19.76
C MET A 411 16.90 -12.53 19.83
N TYR A 412 17.75 -12.89 20.79
CA TYR A 412 18.18 -14.28 20.96
C TYR A 412 17.05 -15.21 21.40
N TYR A 413 16.15 -14.75 22.27
CA TYR A 413 15.00 -15.55 22.71
C TYR A 413 14.06 -15.87 21.55
N LEU A 414 13.74 -14.88 20.70
CA LEU A 414 12.83 -15.09 19.57
C LEU A 414 13.50 -15.82 18.41
N LEU A 415 14.72 -15.42 18.04
CA LEU A 415 15.43 -16.01 16.90
C LEU A 415 15.95 -17.41 17.24
N GLY A 416 16.63 -17.55 18.38
CA GLY A 416 17.22 -18.83 18.81
C GLY A 416 16.14 -19.80 19.30
N HIS A 417 15.55 -19.48 20.44
CA HIS A 417 14.69 -20.44 21.15
C HIS A 417 13.34 -20.68 20.48
N ARG A 418 12.73 -19.65 19.87
CA ARG A 418 11.39 -19.81 19.27
C ARG A 418 11.40 -20.23 17.81
N LEU A 419 12.48 -19.99 17.06
CA LEU A 419 12.52 -20.28 15.63
C LEU A 419 13.59 -21.31 15.26
N MET A 420 14.83 -21.16 15.76
CA MET A 420 15.92 -22.06 15.40
C MET A 420 15.86 -23.42 16.11
N ASP A 421 15.44 -23.46 17.37
CA ASP A 421 15.31 -24.71 18.14
C ASP A 421 14.16 -25.62 17.65
N LEU A 422 13.24 -25.10 16.82
CA LEU A 422 12.13 -25.90 16.29
C LEU A 422 12.65 -27.00 15.32
N PRO A 423 12.18 -28.25 15.44
CA PRO A 423 12.57 -29.36 14.58
C PRO A 423 11.84 -29.32 13.22
N ILE A 424 11.95 -28.20 12.50
CA ILE A 424 11.32 -27.96 11.19
C ILE A 424 12.37 -27.79 10.08
N THR A 425 11.96 -28.04 8.83
CA THR A 425 12.82 -27.89 7.63
C THR A 425 13.30 -26.45 7.43
N VAL A 426 14.50 -26.28 6.87
CA VAL A 426 15.12 -24.96 6.63
C VAL A 426 14.23 -24.05 5.78
N ASP A 427 13.66 -24.55 4.67
CA ASP A 427 12.78 -23.77 3.79
C ASP A 427 11.54 -23.22 4.54
N ARG A 428 11.00 -24.00 5.48
CA ARG A 428 9.87 -23.58 6.31
C ARG A 428 10.28 -22.52 7.33
N LYS A 429 11.48 -22.65 7.94
CA LYS A 429 12.05 -21.63 8.82
C LYS A 429 12.20 -20.30 8.10
N GLU A 430 12.68 -20.31 6.86
CA GLU A 430 12.82 -19.09 6.06
C GLU A 430 11.49 -18.39 5.80
N VAL A 431 10.44 -19.13 5.44
CA VAL A 431 9.10 -18.56 5.20
C VAL A 431 8.52 -17.98 6.49
N ILE A 432 8.65 -18.68 7.62
CA ILE A 432 8.22 -18.17 8.92
C ILE A 432 9.02 -16.91 9.29
N ALA A 433 10.33 -16.91 9.07
CA ALA A 433 11.21 -15.76 9.33
C ALA A 433 10.87 -14.53 8.47
N GLU A 434 10.39 -14.74 7.23
CA GLU A 434 9.98 -13.68 6.32
C GLU A 434 8.66 -12.99 6.75
N ASN A 435 7.74 -13.78 7.32
CA ASN A 435 6.42 -13.33 7.80
C ASN A 435 6.36 -13.04 9.30
N THR A 436 7.49 -13.14 10.00
CA THR A 436 7.61 -12.79 11.42
C THR A 436 8.31 -11.45 11.59
N TYR A 437 7.66 -10.58 12.35
CA TYR A 437 8.13 -9.24 12.65
C TYR A 437 8.31 -9.04 14.16
N LEU A 438 9.35 -8.28 14.50
CA LEU A 438 9.65 -7.86 15.86
C LEU A 438 9.33 -6.39 15.99
N LEU A 439 8.35 -6.06 16.83
CA LEU A 439 7.97 -4.68 17.13
C LEU A 439 8.71 -4.25 18.40
N ALA A 440 9.80 -3.50 18.24
CA ALA A 440 10.56 -2.94 19.34
C ALA A 440 9.84 -1.71 19.90
N LEU A 441 9.58 -1.74 21.21
CA LEU A 441 8.80 -0.76 21.96
C LEU A 441 9.57 -0.24 23.18
N ASP A 442 9.32 1.01 23.54
CA ASP A 442 9.67 1.56 24.86
C ASP A 442 8.44 1.52 25.79
N GLY A 443 8.69 1.58 27.10
CA GLY A 443 7.68 1.40 28.15
C GLY A 443 6.70 2.56 28.31
N ASP A 444 6.86 3.66 27.57
CA ASP A 444 6.10 4.91 27.65
C ASP A 444 5.25 5.20 26.40
N ILE A 445 5.10 4.21 25.51
CA ILE A 445 4.49 4.43 24.19
C ILE A 445 3.02 4.06 24.16
N ASP A 446 2.21 5.02 23.71
CA ASP A 446 0.82 4.80 23.32
C ASP A 446 0.71 4.59 21.79
N PHE A 447 0.15 3.46 21.37
CA PHE A 447 -0.09 3.16 19.97
C PHE A 447 -1.43 2.46 19.75
N LYS A 448 -1.92 2.55 18.50
CA LYS A 448 -3.16 1.92 18.06
C LYS A 448 -2.88 0.75 17.12
N PRO A 449 -3.73 -0.29 17.09
CA PRO A 449 -3.56 -1.45 16.19
C PRO A 449 -3.46 -1.06 14.71
N ASN A 450 -4.17 0.00 14.29
CA ASN A 450 -4.09 0.54 12.93
C ASN A 450 -2.67 1.02 12.57
N ALA A 451 -1.91 1.57 13.52
CA ALA A 451 -0.54 2.02 13.27
C ALA A 451 0.40 0.84 13.01
N VAL A 452 0.21 -0.28 13.75
CA VAL A 452 0.96 -1.52 13.54
C VAL A 452 0.62 -2.11 12.17
N THR A 453 -0.66 -2.11 11.79
CA THR A 453 -1.12 -2.60 10.47
C THR A 453 -0.44 -1.81 9.33
N LEU A 454 -0.32 -0.49 9.45
CA LEU A 454 0.38 0.34 8.45
C LEU A 454 1.87 0.00 8.32
N LEU A 455 2.55 -0.32 9.42
CA LEU A 455 3.95 -0.77 9.37
C LEU A 455 4.06 -2.13 8.68
N VAL A 456 3.16 -3.06 8.99
CA VAL A 456 3.10 -4.38 8.36
C VAL A 456 2.83 -4.26 6.86
N ASP A 457 1.93 -3.37 6.43
CA ASP A 457 1.64 -3.12 5.00
C ASP A 457 2.91 -2.67 4.24
N LEU A 458 3.71 -1.78 4.85
CA LEU A 458 4.98 -1.34 4.28
C LEU A 458 6.00 -2.49 4.18
N MET A 459 6.07 -3.34 5.20
CA MET A 459 6.93 -4.53 5.18
C MET A 459 6.48 -5.55 4.14
N LYS A 460 5.17 -5.84 4.04
CA LYS A 460 4.61 -6.77 3.04
C LYS A 460 4.89 -6.31 1.60
N LYS A 461 4.85 -5.00 1.36
CA LYS A 461 5.13 -4.41 0.04
C LYS A 461 6.53 -4.74 -0.49
N ASP A 462 7.55 -4.74 0.38
CA ASP A 462 8.94 -5.02 0.01
C ASP A 462 9.57 -6.13 0.88
N LYS A 463 9.78 -7.28 0.24
CA LYS A 463 10.40 -8.47 0.84
C LYS A 463 11.89 -8.29 1.16
N ASN A 464 12.52 -7.22 0.68
CA ASN A 464 13.89 -6.87 1.03
C ASN A 464 13.97 -5.81 2.13
N LEU A 465 12.86 -5.20 2.53
CA LEU A 465 12.84 -4.20 3.60
C LEU A 465 13.11 -4.85 4.97
N GLY A 466 14.25 -4.54 5.58
CA GLY A 466 14.65 -5.12 6.86
C GLY A 466 13.98 -4.50 8.09
N ALA A 467 13.64 -3.22 8.04
CA ALA A 467 13.00 -2.51 9.14
C ALA A 467 12.11 -1.35 8.65
N ALA A 468 11.05 -1.06 9.40
CA ALA A 468 10.17 0.08 9.21
C ALA A 468 9.99 0.83 10.54
N CYS A 469 10.18 2.15 10.53
CA CYS A 469 10.00 2.99 11.71
C CYS A 469 8.70 3.79 11.58
N GLY A 470 7.87 3.79 12.62
CA GLY A 470 6.72 4.68 12.66
C GLY A 470 7.10 6.09 13.08
N ARG A 471 6.19 7.04 12.81
CA ARG A 471 6.34 8.43 13.24
C ARG A 471 5.91 8.55 14.69
N ILE A 472 6.74 9.21 15.49
CA ILE A 472 6.49 9.46 16.90
C ILE A 472 6.17 10.93 17.09
N HIS A 473 5.19 11.21 17.93
CA HIS A 473 4.77 12.56 18.26
C HIS A 473 4.79 12.70 19.79
N PRO A 474 5.60 13.62 20.34
CA PRO A 474 5.59 13.86 21.77
C PRO A 474 4.24 14.46 22.17
N VAL A 475 3.71 14.01 23.30
CA VAL A 475 2.48 14.54 23.89
C VAL A 475 2.87 15.46 25.04
N GLY A 476 2.39 16.70 25.01
CA GLY A 476 2.72 17.70 26.03
C GLY A 476 2.26 19.09 25.64
N SER A 477 2.33 20.03 26.58
CA SER A 477 2.01 21.44 26.37
C SER A 477 3.20 22.34 26.65
N GLY A 478 3.24 23.53 26.03
CA GLY A 478 4.29 24.52 26.21
C GLY A 478 5.32 24.58 25.07
N PHE A 479 6.23 25.55 25.18
CA PHE A 479 7.20 25.87 24.14
C PHE A 479 8.18 24.71 23.85
N MET A 480 8.63 24.01 24.90
CA MET A 480 9.55 22.88 24.76
C MET A 480 8.91 21.73 23.98
N ALA A 481 7.67 21.38 24.28
CA ALA A 481 6.92 20.34 23.56
C ALA A 481 6.74 20.72 22.08
N TRP A 482 6.40 21.98 21.79
CA TRP A 482 6.29 22.47 20.42
C TRP A 482 7.62 22.38 19.64
N TYR A 483 8.72 22.77 20.26
CA TYR A 483 10.06 22.66 19.67
C TYR A 483 10.41 21.20 19.36
N GLN A 484 10.16 20.28 20.31
CA GLN A 484 10.37 18.84 20.11
C GLN A 484 9.49 18.31 18.95
N MET A 485 8.21 18.68 18.90
CA MET A 485 7.33 18.29 17.78
C MET A 485 7.88 18.73 16.42
N PHE A 486 8.42 19.96 16.35
CA PHE A 486 9.03 20.48 15.13
C PHE A 486 10.31 19.72 14.75
N GLU A 487 11.19 19.46 15.71
CA GLU A 487 12.43 18.70 15.50
C GLU A 487 12.13 17.27 15.00
N TYR A 488 11.21 16.56 15.65
CA TYR A 488 10.78 15.23 15.23
C TYR A 488 10.12 15.24 13.85
N ALA A 489 9.34 16.28 13.51
CA ALA A 489 8.72 16.41 12.20
C ALA A 489 9.76 16.63 11.09
N ILE A 490 10.74 17.51 11.31
CA ILE A 490 11.83 17.76 10.37
C ILE A 490 12.67 16.50 10.17
N GLY A 491 13.06 15.82 11.25
CA GLY A 491 13.81 14.57 11.17
C GLY A 491 13.05 13.51 10.36
N HIS A 492 11.74 13.41 10.57
CA HIS A 492 10.91 12.47 9.82
C HIS A 492 10.76 12.82 8.33
N TRP A 493 10.57 14.10 7.98
CA TRP A 493 10.32 14.48 6.58
C TRP A 493 11.59 14.63 5.75
N LEU A 494 12.68 15.11 6.32
CA LEU A 494 13.93 15.34 5.58
C LEU A 494 14.92 14.20 5.78
N GLN A 495 15.23 13.87 7.04
CA GLN A 495 16.27 12.89 7.32
C GLN A 495 15.80 11.47 6.95
N LYS A 496 14.61 11.05 7.39
CA LYS A 496 14.09 9.70 7.06
C LYS A 496 13.76 9.51 5.59
N ALA A 497 13.28 10.55 4.90
CA ALA A 497 13.10 10.48 3.45
C ALA A 497 14.43 10.29 2.72
N THR A 498 15.48 10.98 3.18
CA THR A 498 16.85 10.82 2.64
C THR A 498 17.41 9.43 2.94
N GLU A 499 17.25 8.92 4.17
CA GLU A 499 17.65 7.56 4.57
C GLU A 499 16.97 6.49 3.71
N HIS A 500 15.67 6.66 3.44
CA HIS A 500 14.92 5.78 2.54
C HIS A 500 15.45 5.84 1.10
N MET A 501 15.85 7.01 0.60
CA MET A 501 16.47 7.12 -0.73
C MET A 501 17.87 6.50 -0.81
N ILE A 502 18.65 6.60 0.27
CA ILE A 502 20.00 6.01 0.37
C ILE A 502 19.91 4.49 0.57
N GLY A 503 18.79 3.98 1.09
CA GLY A 503 18.61 2.57 1.42
C GLY A 503 19.32 2.15 2.72
N CYS A 504 19.67 3.11 3.57
CA CYS A 504 20.34 2.88 4.84
C CYS A 504 19.71 3.74 5.92
N VAL A 505 19.21 3.11 6.98
CA VAL A 505 18.64 3.79 8.15
C VAL A 505 19.81 4.21 9.04
N LEU A 506 19.96 5.51 9.29
CA LEU A 506 21.07 6.02 10.10
C LEU A 506 20.84 5.83 11.60
N CYS A 507 19.60 5.65 12.05
CA CYS A 507 19.24 5.34 13.44
C CYS A 507 17.77 4.91 13.46
N SER A 508 17.47 3.66 13.80
CA SER A 508 16.07 3.25 14.01
C SER A 508 15.69 3.60 15.45
N PRO A 509 14.81 4.57 15.72
CA PRO A 509 14.41 4.88 17.09
C PRO A 509 13.74 3.62 17.68
N GLY A 510 14.35 3.05 18.71
CA GLY A 510 13.90 1.81 19.36
C GLY A 510 12.50 1.89 20.00
N CYS A 511 11.87 3.06 19.94
CA CYS A 511 10.57 3.37 20.48
C CYS A 511 9.43 2.71 19.66
N PHE A 512 9.35 2.87 18.35
CA PHE A 512 8.26 2.27 17.56
C PHE A 512 8.77 1.82 16.19
N SER A 513 9.52 0.72 16.22
CA SER A 513 10.22 0.17 15.06
C SER A 513 9.88 -1.30 14.86
N LEU A 514 9.54 -1.67 13.63
CA LEU A 514 9.21 -3.02 13.21
C LEU A 514 10.38 -3.61 12.41
N PHE A 515 10.98 -4.70 12.90
CA PHE A 515 12.09 -5.39 12.26
C PHE A 515 11.64 -6.73 11.69
N ARG A 516 12.08 -7.08 10.48
CA ARG A 516 11.87 -8.42 9.92
C ARG A 516 12.85 -9.40 10.52
N VAL A 517 12.36 -10.54 11.00
CA VAL A 517 13.20 -11.60 11.59
C VAL A 517 14.26 -12.11 10.59
N LYS A 518 13.88 -12.34 9.32
CA LYS A 518 14.83 -12.71 8.25
C LYS A 518 16.01 -11.74 8.12
N ALA A 519 15.78 -10.44 8.28
CA ALA A 519 16.85 -9.44 8.20
C ALA A 519 17.73 -9.40 9.46
N LEU A 520 17.18 -9.71 10.64
CA LEU A 520 17.96 -9.84 11.87
C LEU A 520 18.82 -11.11 11.89
N MET A 521 18.41 -12.15 11.17
CA MET A 521 19.17 -13.40 11.01
C MET A 521 20.29 -13.32 9.99
N ASP A 522 20.42 -12.20 9.28
CA ASP A 522 21.46 -12.00 8.28
C ASP A 522 22.86 -11.96 8.92
N ASP A 523 23.87 -12.22 8.11
CA ASP A 523 25.24 -12.45 8.56
C ASP A 523 25.78 -11.26 9.35
N ASN A 524 26.36 -11.55 10.52
CA ASN A 524 27.00 -10.59 11.44
C ASN A 524 26.08 -9.54 12.09
N VAL A 525 24.77 -9.51 11.83
CA VAL A 525 23.84 -8.55 12.46
C VAL A 525 23.81 -8.78 13.97
N MET A 526 23.44 -9.99 14.39
CA MET A 526 23.38 -10.36 15.81
C MET A 526 24.74 -10.25 16.52
N LYS A 527 25.82 -10.59 15.81
CA LYS A 527 27.19 -10.46 16.33
C LYS A 527 27.51 -9.00 16.65
N LYS A 528 27.15 -8.06 15.76
CA LYS A 528 27.34 -6.62 15.97
C LYS A 528 26.57 -6.11 17.19
N TYR A 529 25.32 -6.56 17.38
CA TYR A 529 24.52 -6.21 18.57
C TYR A 529 25.14 -6.68 19.88
N THR A 530 25.89 -7.79 19.89
CA THR A 530 26.55 -8.32 21.11
C THR A 530 27.89 -7.66 21.46
N LEU A 531 28.45 -6.80 20.59
CA LEU A 531 29.76 -6.19 20.82
C LEU A 531 29.75 -5.23 22.01
N THR A 532 30.69 -5.38 22.92
CA THR A 532 30.88 -4.50 24.07
C THR A 532 31.45 -3.15 23.66
N SER A 533 30.97 -2.07 24.28
CA SER A 533 31.47 -0.71 24.07
C SER A 533 32.84 -0.56 24.76
N HIS A 534 33.90 -0.43 23.97
CA HIS A 534 35.25 -0.13 24.46
C HIS A 534 35.70 1.31 24.15
N GLU A 535 35.06 1.98 23.19
CA GLU A 535 35.38 3.34 22.76
C GLU A 535 34.24 4.30 23.11
N ALA A 536 34.54 5.59 23.31
CA ALA A 536 33.53 6.62 23.59
C ALA A 536 32.45 6.68 22.49
N ARG A 537 32.84 6.51 21.22
CA ARG A 537 31.90 6.46 20.09
C ARG A 537 30.97 5.25 20.14
N HIS A 538 31.46 4.13 20.66
CA HIS A 538 30.66 2.92 20.87
C HIS A 538 29.69 3.10 22.04
N TYR A 539 30.08 3.85 23.06
CA TYR A 539 29.18 4.17 24.18
C TYR A 539 27.98 5.00 23.70
N VAL A 540 28.21 6.05 22.91
CA VAL A 540 27.14 6.90 22.37
C VAL A 540 26.24 6.11 21.42
N ARG A 541 26.79 5.36 20.46
CA ARG A 541 25.96 4.59 19.52
C ARG A 541 25.20 3.47 20.21
N TYR A 542 25.88 2.67 21.01
CA TYR A 542 25.33 1.42 21.46
C TYR A 542 24.56 1.53 22.78
N ASP A 543 25.12 2.25 23.76
CA ASP A 543 24.54 2.28 25.10
C ASP A 543 23.42 3.33 25.24
N GLN A 544 23.34 4.32 24.33
CA GLN A 544 22.21 5.25 24.23
C GLN A 544 21.13 4.82 23.21
N ARG A 545 21.21 3.61 22.64
CA ARG A 545 20.26 3.08 21.63
C ARG A 545 20.18 3.88 20.33
N GLU A 546 21.26 4.58 19.95
CA GLU A 546 21.43 5.09 18.59
C GLU A 546 22.09 4.04 17.69
N ASP A 547 21.61 2.80 17.74
CA ASP A 547 22.18 1.72 16.96
C ASP A 547 21.96 2.02 15.46
N ARG A 548 23.08 2.27 14.77
CA ARG A 548 23.18 2.56 13.34
C ARG A 548 23.58 1.34 12.51
#